data_AF-A0AAE3GS24-F1
#
_entry.id   AF-A0AAE3GS24-F1
#
_cell.length_a   1.000
_cell.length_b   1.000
_cell.length_c   1.000
_cell.angle_alpha   90.00
_cell.angle_beta   90.00
_cell.angle_gamma   90.00
#
_symmetry.space_group_name_H-M   'P 1'
#
loop_
_entity.id
_entity.type
_entity.pdbx_description
1 polymer ?
#
loop_
_entity_poly.entity_id
_entity_poly.type
_entity_poly.pdbx_seq_one_letter_code
_entity_poly.pdbx_strand_id
1 'polypeptide(L)'
;MNRYKQYILFQNSDNKDILHPYIFWSSVATIYLVANAPKNRILLVANHLVKSWPNPDQYLPYLVMKKIGINNSSDLIVQLGIIPLKELLFFVAMLLLFLPIFRAINREKRLIVNNNFSRILIASLLIFITLAILVFPYRYPLGSGGMGVHYGIHSSDPFAQNAGWYYRRLLMVAVAHFIQMDGPILYYLFSLFCTYILIFMSLSFIESKLLTYNLLNQIESIANYKIIFICYLSLATSSFIIFNFQTPGYTEQFFFILLLIAASIPMTRQERLSIVALSLATHEVSIFVFIPIIFICFPGREIGKCLAVIALYFAIWLAGNGLNLTKAVALQSQVKEHSGLYYWVENPLLGLGGLFFAYKLILLIVLYVLWKLWRNGERKLVIALTTIILFPAITIIPSVDTSRMMGMGFLGVLICFSILINEWHSLKINKNIVLAIASVNIIFPSYNVLLYIGFQCYSGLYHLIRIIPSQYIDYVR
;
A
#
# COMPACT_ATOMS: atom_id res chain seq x y z
N MET A 1 -27.89 -17.55 4.92
CA MET A 1 -27.32 -16.21 4.62
C MET A 1 -26.25 -16.37 3.56
N ASN A 2 -26.21 -15.54 2.51
CA ASN A 2 -25.22 -15.66 1.43
C ASN A 2 -23.88 -15.04 1.87
N ARG A 3 -22.92 -15.88 2.28
CA ARG A 3 -21.59 -15.47 2.79
C ARG A 3 -20.83 -14.61 1.77
N TYR A 4 -20.97 -14.90 0.48
CA TYR A 4 -20.34 -14.11 -0.58
C TYR A 4 -20.78 -12.64 -0.52
N LYS A 5 -22.09 -12.39 -0.38
CA LYS A 5 -22.61 -11.00 -0.27
C LYS A 5 -22.14 -10.30 1.01
N GLN A 6 -21.98 -11.04 2.10
CA GLN A 6 -21.60 -10.49 3.41
C GLN A 6 -20.12 -10.11 3.49
N TYR A 7 -19.24 -11.00 3.01
CA TYR A 7 -17.80 -10.88 3.21
C TYR A 7 -17.04 -10.32 2.01
N ILE A 8 -17.57 -10.49 0.78
CA ILE A 8 -16.85 -10.13 -0.45
C ILE A 8 -17.38 -8.86 -1.11
N LEU A 9 -18.71 -8.74 -1.26
CA LEU A 9 -19.28 -7.62 -2.00
C LEU A 9 -19.15 -6.30 -1.23
N PHE A 10 -18.65 -5.27 -1.93
CA PHE A 10 -18.59 -3.93 -1.37
C PHE A 10 -19.96 -3.27 -1.45
N GLN A 11 -20.29 -2.51 -0.40
CA GLN A 11 -21.62 -1.92 -0.27
C GLN A 11 -21.77 -0.68 -1.14
N ASN A 12 -22.93 -0.56 -1.78
CA ASN A 12 -23.29 0.62 -2.55
C ASN A 12 -23.99 1.65 -1.69
N SER A 13 -23.73 2.91 -2.01
CA SER A 13 -24.53 4.05 -1.57
C SER A 13 -25.27 4.61 -2.78
N ASP A 14 -26.57 4.88 -2.62
CA ASP A 14 -27.42 5.48 -3.67
C ASP A 14 -27.31 7.02 -3.72
N ASN A 15 -26.35 7.60 -2.99
CA ASN A 15 -26.12 9.03 -2.97
C ASN A 15 -25.60 9.56 -4.31
N LYS A 16 -25.92 10.83 -4.58
CA LYS A 16 -25.47 11.52 -5.80
C LYS A 16 -23.96 11.77 -5.76
N ASP A 17 -23.33 11.65 -6.92
CA ASP A 17 -21.96 12.09 -7.16
C ASP A 17 -21.82 13.59 -6.87
N ILE A 18 -20.68 13.99 -6.32
CA ILE A 18 -20.44 15.36 -5.84
C ILE A 18 -19.80 16.18 -6.96
N LEU A 19 -18.79 15.62 -7.62
CA LEU A 19 -18.06 16.31 -8.67
C LEU A 19 -18.72 16.06 -10.01
N HIS A 20 -18.77 17.11 -10.82
CA HIS A 20 -19.11 16.98 -12.23
C HIS A 20 -18.14 15.99 -12.91
N PRO A 21 -18.60 15.09 -13.81
CA PRO A 21 -17.74 14.09 -14.44
C PRO A 21 -16.47 14.66 -15.09
N TYR A 22 -16.55 15.82 -15.74
CA TYR A 22 -15.38 16.49 -16.33
C TYR A 22 -14.33 16.90 -15.29
N ILE A 23 -14.76 17.46 -14.14
CA ILE A 23 -13.85 17.86 -13.06
C ILE A 23 -13.18 16.62 -12.46
N PHE A 24 -13.96 15.56 -12.24
CA PHE A 24 -13.44 14.28 -11.74
C PHE A 24 -12.36 13.69 -12.65
N TRP A 25 -12.67 13.49 -13.94
CA TRP A 25 -11.72 12.89 -14.88
C TRP A 25 -10.52 13.78 -15.16
N SER A 26 -10.70 15.10 -15.18
CA SER A 26 -9.59 16.04 -15.26
C SER A 26 -8.67 15.90 -14.04
N SER A 27 -9.22 15.74 -12.84
CA SER A 27 -8.43 15.56 -11.61
C SER A 27 -7.63 14.24 -11.65
N VAL A 28 -8.25 13.15 -12.10
CA VAL A 28 -7.56 11.86 -12.29
C VAL A 28 -6.40 12.00 -13.28
N ALA A 29 -6.66 12.60 -14.45
CA ALA A 29 -5.63 12.81 -15.47
C ALA A 29 -4.48 13.69 -14.95
N THR A 30 -4.79 14.79 -14.25
CA THR A 30 -3.79 15.70 -13.68
C THR A 30 -2.87 15.01 -12.69
N ILE A 31 -3.42 14.23 -11.73
CA ILE A 31 -2.58 13.48 -10.78
C ILE A 31 -1.63 12.54 -11.52
N TYR A 32 -2.13 11.83 -12.53
CA TYR A 32 -1.30 10.87 -13.27
C TYR A 32 -0.25 11.55 -14.11
N LEU A 33 -0.57 12.67 -14.77
CA LEU A 33 0.39 13.44 -15.55
C LEU A 33 1.50 13.99 -14.65
N VAL A 34 1.14 14.63 -13.53
CA VAL A 34 2.14 15.20 -12.61
C VAL A 34 3.01 14.10 -12.00
N ALA A 35 2.41 12.98 -11.56
CA ALA A 35 3.14 11.84 -11.04
C ALA A 35 4.09 11.21 -12.07
N ASN A 36 3.78 11.33 -13.36
CA ASN A 36 4.52 10.68 -14.44
C ASN A 36 5.31 11.60 -15.37
N ALA A 37 5.45 12.88 -15.03
CA ALA A 37 6.22 13.88 -15.78
C ALA A 37 7.57 14.18 -15.10
N PRO A 38 8.66 13.46 -15.46
CA PRO A 38 9.96 13.63 -14.82
C PRO A 38 10.63 14.96 -15.17
N LYS A 39 11.34 15.55 -14.20
CA LYS A 39 12.05 16.82 -14.36
C LYS A 39 12.96 16.81 -15.59
N ASN A 40 13.78 15.79 -15.81
CA ASN A 40 14.65 15.69 -17.00
C ASN A 40 13.91 15.84 -18.34
N ARG A 41 12.71 15.27 -18.49
CA ARG A 41 11.95 15.41 -19.75
C ARG A 41 11.37 16.80 -19.91
N ILE A 42 10.87 17.37 -18.82
CA ILE A 42 10.40 18.75 -18.80
C ILE A 42 11.55 19.69 -19.14
N LEU A 43 12.73 19.45 -18.57
CA LEU A 43 13.94 20.22 -18.83
C LEU A 43 14.39 20.11 -20.29
N LEU A 44 14.30 18.93 -20.90
CA LEU A 44 14.56 18.77 -22.35
C LEU A 44 13.61 19.60 -23.21
N VAL A 45 12.31 19.60 -22.91
CA VAL A 45 11.33 20.42 -23.63
C VAL A 45 11.58 21.91 -23.39
N ALA A 46 11.81 22.32 -22.14
CA ALA A 46 12.14 23.69 -21.80
C ALA A 46 13.43 24.16 -22.49
N ASN A 47 14.46 23.31 -22.55
CA ASN A 47 15.71 23.59 -23.28
C ASN A 47 15.45 23.83 -24.77
N HIS A 48 14.60 23.03 -25.42
CA HIS A 48 14.25 23.23 -26.82
C HIS A 48 13.48 24.54 -27.03
N LEU A 49 12.54 24.88 -26.14
CA LEU A 49 11.77 26.12 -26.21
C LEU A 49 12.66 27.36 -25.99
N VAL A 50 13.53 27.34 -24.98
CA VAL A 50 14.46 28.44 -24.69
C VAL A 50 15.44 28.67 -25.83
N LYS A 51 15.95 27.58 -26.45
CA LYS A 51 16.82 27.68 -27.64
C LYS A 51 16.12 28.30 -28.85
N SER A 52 14.78 28.23 -28.91
CA SER A 52 14.01 28.84 -29.99
C SER A 52 13.68 30.32 -29.76
N TRP A 53 14.06 30.89 -28.61
CA TRP A 53 13.82 32.29 -28.28
C TRP A 53 14.97 33.17 -28.80
N PRO A 54 14.72 34.34 -29.43
CA PRO A 54 15.78 35.26 -29.78
C PRO A 54 16.32 35.93 -28.50
N ASN A 55 17.63 35.87 -28.28
CA ASN A 55 18.34 36.45 -27.13
C ASN A 55 17.80 36.04 -25.73
N PRO A 56 17.86 34.75 -25.35
CA PRO A 56 17.35 34.27 -24.06
C PRO A 56 18.01 34.93 -22.84
N ASP A 57 19.25 35.42 -22.99
CA ASP A 57 20.05 36.04 -21.90
C ASP A 57 19.63 37.50 -21.60
N GLN A 58 18.87 38.16 -22.48
CA GLN A 58 18.40 39.53 -22.27
C GLN A 58 17.17 39.62 -21.35
N TYR A 59 16.38 38.55 -21.25
CA TYR A 59 15.04 38.60 -20.64
C TYR A 59 14.98 38.13 -19.18
N LEU A 60 16.07 37.55 -18.64
CA LEU A 60 16.10 37.12 -17.25
C LEU A 60 17.31 37.67 -16.49
N PRO A 61 17.09 38.27 -15.31
CA PRO A 61 18.16 38.96 -14.59
C PRO A 61 19.26 37.99 -14.14
N TYR A 62 20.43 38.12 -14.76
CA TYR A 62 21.68 37.40 -14.46
C TYR A 62 22.03 37.37 -12.95
N LEU A 63 21.65 38.42 -12.21
CA LEU A 63 21.84 38.55 -10.77
C LEU A 63 21.01 37.54 -9.95
N VAL A 64 19.84 37.12 -10.44
CA VAL A 64 19.00 36.10 -9.79
C VAL A 64 19.54 34.70 -10.04
N MET A 65 20.02 34.42 -11.26
CA MET A 65 20.64 33.13 -11.63
C MET A 65 21.88 32.81 -10.78
N LYS A 66 22.76 33.81 -10.60
CA LYS A 66 24.02 33.65 -9.84
C LYS A 66 23.80 33.47 -8.33
N LYS A 67 22.71 34.01 -7.77
CA LYS A 67 22.39 33.93 -6.34
C LYS A 67 21.71 32.61 -5.93
N ILE A 68 21.11 31.89 -6.89
CA ILE A 68 20.38 30.63 -6.68
C ILE A 68 21.19 29.40 -7.15
N GLY A 69 22.38 29.59 -7.73
CA GLY A 69 23.26 28.49 -8.15
C GLY A 69 22.73 27.72 -9.36
N ILE A 70 21.96 28.37 -10.23
CA ILE A 70 21.36 27.77 -11.43
C ILE A 70 22.20 28.12 -12.65
N ASN A 71 22.65 27.10 -13.38
CA ASN A 71 23.64 27.25 -14.45
C ASN A 71 23.05 27.76 -15.78
N ASN A 72 21.75 27.52 -16.06
CA ASN A 72 21.11 27.84 -17.35
C ASN A 72 19.65 28.31 -17.19
N SER A 73 19.15 29.11 -18.14
CA SER A 73 17.79 29.71 -18.15
C SER A 73 16.64 28.70 -18.12
N SER A 74 16.84 27.53 -18.72
CA SER A 74 15.87 26.42 -18.70
C SER A 74 15.68 25.81 -17.32
N ASP A 75 16.75 25.65 -16.55
CA ASP A 75 16.68 25.15 -15.18
C ASP A 75 15.91 26.12 -14.29
N LEU A 76 16.05 27.44 -14.52
CA LEU A 76 15.33 28.45 -13.76
C LEU A 76 13.82 28.43 -14.06
N ILE A 77 13.41 28.29 -15.33
CA ILE A 77 12.01 28.13 -15.72
C ILE A 77 11.41 26.86 -15.10
N VAL A 78 12.17 25.76 -15.12
CA VAL A 78 11.72 24.49 -14.55
C VAL A 78 11.56 24.58 -13.04
N GLN A 79 12.53 25.16 -12.33
CA GLN A 79 12.55 25.24 -10.87
C GLN A 79 11.58 26.28 -10.30
N LEU A 80 11.48 27.47 -10.91
CA LEU A 80 10.64 28.56 -10.39
C LEU A 80 9.25 28.62 -11.01
N GLY A 81 9.04 28.00 -12.18
CA GLY A 81 7.75 28.01 -12.88
C GLY A 81 7.07 26.64 -12.87
N ILE A 82 7.71 25.65 -13.50
CA ILE A 82 7.03 24.38 -13.81
C ILE A 82 6.85 23.50 -12.58
N ILE A 83 7.83 23.41 -11.69
CA ILE A 83 7.73 22.61 -10.47
C ILE A 83 6.63 23.15 -9.53
N PRO A 84 6.58 24.45 -9.20
CA PRO A 84 5.47 25.01 -8.40
C PRO A 84 4.10 24.82 -9.05
N LEU A 85 4.01 24.93 -10.39
CA LEU A 85 2.76 24.66 -11.10
C LEU A 85 2.33 23.20 -10.99
N LYS A 86 3.27 22.25 -11.14
CA LYS A 86 3.00 20.81 -10.93
C LYS A 86 2.49 20.55 -9.52
N GLU A 87 3.13 21.15 -8.53
CA GLU A 87 2.77 21.04 -7.13
C GLU A 87 1.33 21.53 -6.89
N LEU A 88 1.01 22.74 -7.35
CA LEU A 88 -0.34 23.31 -7.24
C LEU A 88 -1.40 22.44 -7.94
N LEU A 89 -1.12 22.02 -9.17
CA LEU A 89 -2.04 21.17 -9.94
C LEU A 89 -2.28 19.82 -9.25
N PHE A 90 -1.23 19.21 -8.71
CA PHE A 90 -1.35 17.96 -7.97
C PHE A 90 -2.13 18.16 -6.68
N PHE A 91 -1.86 19.23 -5.92
CA PHE A 91 -2.57 19.55 -4.69
C PHE A 91 -4.08 19.71 -4.93
N VAL A 92 -4.47 20.53 -5.90
CA VAL A 92 -5.88 20.77 -6.24
C VAL A 92 -6.55 19.48 -6.69
N ALA A 93 -5.92 18.73 -7.60
CA ALA A 93 -6.49 17.47 -8.08
C ALA A 93 -6.60 16.42 -6.98
N MET A 94 -5.60 16.33 -6.09
CA MET A 94 -5.60 15.47 -4.92
C MET A 94 -6.75 15.82 -3.97
N LEU A 95 -6.95 17.09 -3.63
CA LEU A 95 -8.06 17.55 -2.80
C LEU A 95 -9.41 17.22 -3.41
N LEU A 96 -9.58 17.44 -4.72
CA LEU A 96 -10.81 17.09 -5.44
C LEU A 96 -11.09 15.58 -5.35
N LEU A 97 -10.09 14.72 -5.49
CA LEU A 97 -10.29 13.28 -5.39
C LEU A 97 -10.52 12.79 -3.95
N PHE A 98 -9.90 13.42 -2.94
CA PHE A 98 -10.14 13.09 -1.53
C PHE A 98 -11.49 13.60 -1.01
N LEU A 99 -12.00 14.72 -1.53
CA LEU A 99 -13.29 15.31 -1.13
C LEU A 99 -14.46 14.30 -1.08
N PRO A 100 -14.73 13.48 -2.12
CA PRO A 100 -15.77 12.46 -2.05
C PRO A 100 -15.49 11.39 -0.98
N ILE A 101 -14.22 10.99 -0.80
CA ILE A 101 -13.83 10.00 0.20
C ILE A 101 -14.11 10.54 1.61
N PHE A 102 -13.71 11.79 1.90
CA PHE A 102 -13.98 12.42 3.19
C PHE A 102 -15.47 12.57 3.45
N ARG A 103 -16.27 12.89 2.44
CA ARG A 103 -17.73 12.95 2.58
C ARG A 103 -18.32 11.57 2.89
N ALA A 104 -17.84 10.51 2.23
CA ALA A 104 -18.24 9.13 2.52
C ALA A 104 -17.93 8.74 3.97
N ILE A 105 -16.71 9.02 4.43
CA ILE A 105 -16.28 8.76 5.81
C ILE A 105 -17.14 9.55 6.80
N ASN A 106 -17.44 10.82 6.52
CA ASN A 106 -18.25 11.64 7.41
C ASN A 106 -19.71 11.17 7.46
N ARG A 107 -20.28 10.75 6.32
CA ARG A 107 -21.61 10.17 6.21
C ARG A 107 -21.72 8.88 7.02
N GLU A 108 -20.75 7.99 6.84
CA GLU A 108 -20.72 6.66 7.44
C GLU A 108 -19.94 6.63 8.77
N LYS A 109 -19.74 7.80 9.39
CA LYS A 109 -18.92 7.96 10.59
C LYS A 109 -19.37 7.03 11.72
N ARG A 110 -20.66 6.74 11.84
CA ARG A 110 -21.20 5.82 12.87
C ARG A 110 -20.74 4.37 12.69
N LEU A 111 -20.46 3.93 11.46
CA LEU A 111 -19.93 2.59 11.19
C LEU A 111 -18.46 2.48 11.60
N ILE A 112 -17.71 3.58 11.51
CA ILE A 112 -16.29 3.67 11.89
C ILE A 112 -16.15 3.94 13.40
N VAL A 113 -16.91 4.91 13.91
CA VAL A 113 -16.97 5.33 15.32
C VAL A 113 -18.17 4.64 15.96
N ASN A 114 -18.02 3.34 16.17
CA ASN A 114 -18.99 2.52 16.89
C ASN A 114 -18.75 2.58 18.41
N ASN A 115 -19.62 1.95 19.21
CA ASN A 115 -19.46 1.89 20.67
C ASN A 115 -18.13 1.27 21.14
N ASN A 116 -17.43 0.54 20.27
CA ASN A 116 -16.13 -0.07 20.55
C ASN A 116 -14.94 0.79 20.09
N PHE A 117 -15.17 2.01 19.57
CA PHE A 117 -14.12 2.85 18.98
C PHE A 117 -12.93 3.04 19.92
N SER A 118 -13.17 3.45 21.17
CA SER A 118 -12.09 3.65 22.16
C SER A 118 -11.30 2.36 22.42
N ARG A 119 -11.98 1.21 22.43
CA ARG A 119 -11.34 -0.10 22.61
C ARG A 119 -10.47 -0.45 21.40
N ILE A 120 -10.99 -0.26 20.18
CA ILE A 120 -10.25 -0.53 18.95
C ILE A 120 -9.02 0.38 18.87
N LEU A 121 -9.16 1.65 19.25
CA LEU A 121 -8.08 2.62 19.30
C LEU A 121 -6.98 2.17 20.28
N ILE A 122 -7.34 1.78 21.51
CA ILE A 122 -6.39 1.25 22.50
C ILE A 122 -5.74 -0.05 22.02
N ALA A 123 -6.52 -0.99 21.49
CA ALA A 123 -5.99 -2.27 20.98
C ALA A 123 -4.99 -2.04 19.82
N SER A 124 -5.31 -1.11 18.92
CA SER A 124 -4.43 -0.71 17.82
C SER A 124 -3.11 -0.14 18.34
N LEU A 125 -3.18 0.69 19.38
CA LEU A 125 -2.00 1.28 20.01
C LEU A 125 -1.14 0.21 20.69
N LEU A 126 -1.75 -0.73 21.40
CA LEU A 126 -1.03 -1.85 22.02
C LEU A 126 -0.34 -2.74 20.98
N ILE A 127 -1.02 -3.04 19.87
CA ILE A 127 -0.41 -3.77 18.75
C ILE A 127 0.73 -2.98 18.14
N PHE A 128 0.54 -1.69 17.88
CA PHE A 128 1.58 -0.81 17.36
C PHE A 128 2.83 -0.81 18.24
N ILE A 129 2.68 -0.64 19.56
CA ILE A 129 3.78 -0.66 20.53
C ILE A 129 4.45 -2.04 20.56
N THR A 130 3.66 -3.12 20.53
CA THR A 130 4.21 -4.49 20.54
C THR A 130 5.05 -4.75 19.29
N LEU A 131 4.55 -4.40 18.11
CA LEU A 131 5.29 -4.54 16.86
C LEU A 131 6.56 -3.68 16.85
N ALA A 132 6.47 -2.46 17.39
CA ALA A 132 7.61 -1.58 17.55
C ALA A 132 8.71 -2.22 18.39
N ILE A 133 8.36 -2.79 19.56
CA ILE A 133 9.31 -3.46 20.46
C ILE A 133 9.94 -4.69 19.81
N LEU A 134 9.18 -5.48 19.04
CA LEU A 134 9.69 -6.67 18.37
C LEU A 134 10.85 -6.39 17.40
N VAL A 135 10.91 -5.17 16.85
CA VAL A 135 11.86 -4.77 15.79
C VAL A 135 12.83 -3.65 16.23
N PHE A 136 12.67 -3.09 17.44
CA PHE A 136 13.51 -2.01 17.98
C PHE A 136 14.91 -2.51 18.38
N PRO A 137 16.04 -1.76 18.19
CA PRO A 137 16.16 -0.38 17.70
C PRO A 137 16.19 -0.19 16.19
N TYR A 138 15.28 0.63 15.66
CA TYR A 138 15.25 0.96 14.23
C TYR A 138 16.60 1.49 13.72
N ARG A 139 17.09 0.97 12.59
CA ARG A 139 18.25 1.54 11.89
C ARG A 139 17.94 2.87 11.17
N TYR A 140 16.70 3.35 11.23
CA TYR A 140 16.23 4.58 10.59
C TYR A 140 15.98 5.66 11.67
N PRO A 141 16.21 6.98 11.44
CA PRO A 141 16.64 7.69 10.21
C PRO A 141 18.15 7.75 9.95
N LEU A 142 18.99 7.29 10.88
CA LEU A 142 20.43 7.57 10.88
C LEU A 142 21.30 6.47 10.25
N GLY A 143 20.71 5.37 9.75
CA GLY A 143 21.41 4.27 9.11
C GLY A 143 21.39 4.35 7.57
N SER A 144 22.50 3.98 6.95
CA SER A 144 22.81 4.16 5.53
C SER A 144 22.13 3.21 4.53
N GLY A 145 21.06 2.48 4.91
CA GLY A 145 20.62 1.30 4.13
C GLY A 145 19.13 1.09 3.86
N GLY A 146 18.24 2.04 4.19
CA GLY A 146 16.79 1.82 4.06
C GLY A 146 16.14 2.56 2.89
N MET A 147 15.30 1.87 2.09
CA MET A 147 14.47 2.53 1.05
C MET A 147 13.57 3.65 1.58
N GLY A 148 13.19 3.60 2.86
CA GLY A 148 12.46 4.69 3.52
C GLY A 148 13.23 6.01 3.56
N VAL A 149 14.57 5.98 3.55
CA VAL A 149 15.40 7.21 3.65
C VAL A 149 15.30 7.96 2.34
N HIS A 150 15.31 7.22 1.24
CA HIS A 150 15.07 7.81 -0.08
C HIS A 150 13.70 8.49 -0.14
N TYR A 151 12.62 7.85 0.32
CA TYR A 151 11.31 8.52 0.36
C TYR A 151 11.26 9.72 1.31
N GLY A 152 11.97 9.68 2.42
CA GLY A 152 12.13 10.84 3.32
C GLY A 152 12.91 11.99 2.69
N ILE A 153 13.90 11.72 1.82
CA ILE A 153 14.58 12.75 1.03
C ILE A 153 13.66 13.25 -0.09
N HIS A 154 12.94 12.33 -0.76
CA HIS A 154 12.00 12.67 -1.82
C HIS A 154 10.83 13.51 -1.32
N SER A 155 10.44 13.42 -0.05
CA SER A 155 9.35 14.23 0.50
C SER A 155 9.69 15.71 0.64
N SER A 156 10.97 16.07 0.70
CA SER A 156 11.37 17.48 0.73
C SER A 156 11.16 18.20 -0.60
N ASP A 157 11.27 17.47 -1.72
CA ASP A 157 10.96 18.01 -3.04
C ASP A 157 10.42 16.90 -3.96
N PRO A 158 9.14 16.53 -3.81
CA PRO A 158 8.57 15.38 -4.52
C PRO A 158 8.38 15.65 -6.01
N PHE A 159 8.28 16.90 -6.42
CA PHE A 159 7.91 17.28 -7.79
C PHE A 159 9.10 17.59 -8.69
N ALA A 160 10.29 17.85 -8.13
CA ALA A 160 11.53 18.06 -8.87
C ALA A 160 12.36 16.79 -9.13
N GLN A 161 11.90 15.61 -8.71
CA GLN A 161 12.68 14.38 -8.85
C GLN A 161 12.84 13.96 -10.32
N ASN A 162 14.05 13.52 -10.65
CA ASN A 162 14.33 12.85 -11.92
C ASN A 162 13.79 11.42 -11.80
N ALA A 163 12.81 11.04 -12.63
CA ALA A 163 12.36 9.65 -12.65
C ALA A 163 13.48 8.76 -13.19
N GLY A 164 14.28 8.24 -12.27
CA GLY A 164 15.42 7.39 -12.55
C GLY A 164 15.28 6.10 -11.79
N TRP A 165 15.18 6.16 -10.47
CA TRP A 165 15.27 4.96 -9.63
C TRP A 165 14.14 4.93 -8.63
N TYR A 166 13.48 3.77 -8.55
CA TYR A 166 12.42 3.43 -7.60
C TYR A 166 11.19 4.34 -7.68
N TYR A 167 10.09 3.77 -8.22
CA TYR A 167 8.76 3.97 -7.67
C TYR A 167 8.26 5.44 -7.63
N ARG A 168 7.48 5.85 -8.64
CA ARG A 168 6.74 7.14 -8.70
C ARG A 168 5.55 7.17 -7.71
N ARG A 169 5.81 6.77 -6.48
CA ARG A 169 4.88 6.61 -5.37
C ARG A 169 4.64 7.95 -4.70
N LEU A 170 4.00 8.84 -5.44
CA LEU A 170 3.98 10.26 -5.16
C LEU A 170 3.00 10.62 -4.04
N LEU A 171 1.87 9.91 -3.89
CA LEU A 171 0.79 10.38 -3.04
C LEU A 171 1.20 10.59 -1.57
N MET A 172 1.75 9.57 -0.91
CA MET A 172 2.12 9.67 0.52
C MET A 172 3.24 10.70 0.75
N VAL A 173 4.20 10.75 -0.17
CA VAL A 173 5.34 11.67 -0.15
C VAL A 173 4.87 13.12 -0.33
N ALA A 174 3.96 13.36 -1.29
CA ALA A 174 3.38 14.67 -1.53
C ALA A 174 2.46 15.13 -0.39
N VAL A 175 1.66 14.23 0.20
CA VAL A 175 0.86 14.56 1.39
C VAL A 175 1.76 14.99 2.54
N ALA A 176 2.86 14.26 2.79
CA ALA A 176 3.84 14.63 3.80
C ALA A 176 4.45 16.02 3.55
N HIS A 177 4.79 16.32 2.30
CA HIS A 177 5.26 17.63 1.86
C HIS A 177 4.25 18.75 2.17
N PHE A 178 3.00 18.59 1.75
CA PHE A 178 1.97 19.62 1.95
C PHE A 178 1.62 19.90 3.41
N ILE A 179 1.78 18.91 4.29
CA ILE A 179 1.54 19.08 5.73
C ILE A 179 2.82 19.40 6.51
N GLN A 180 3.94 19.67 5.83
CA GLN A 180 5.24 20.01 6.43
C GLN A 180 5.78 18.90 7.35
N MET A 181 5.48 17.64 7.01
CA MET A 181 6.04 16.43 7.62
C MET A 181 7.06 15.78 6.67
N ASP A 182 7.84 16.59 5.98
CA ASP A 182 8.83 16.19 4.99
C ASP A 182 10.25 16.08 5.56
N GLY A 183 11.16 15.56 4.75
CA GLY A 183 12.53 15.26 5.17
C GLY A 183 12.63 13.96 5.98
N PRO A 184 13.85 13.44 6.19
CA PRO A 184 14.05 12.09 6.70
C PRO A 184 13.39 11.80 8.06
N ILE A 185 13.38 12.76 8.98
CA ILE A 185 12.89 12.55 10.35
C ILE A 185 11.36 12.68 10.42
N LEU A 186 10.80 13.79 9.93
CA LEU A 186 9.36 14.05 10.04
C LEU A 186 8.55 13.08 9.17
N TYR A 187 9.06 12.76 7.98
CA TYR A 187 8.42 11.78 7.09
C TYR A 187 8.36 10.38 7.74
N TYR A 188 9.35 10.04 8.56
CA TYR A 188 9.33 8.80 9.32
C TYR A 188 8.27 8.77 10.41
N LEU A 189 8.14 9.85 11.19
CA LEU A 189 7.06 9.98 12.17
C LEU A 189 5.70 9.91 11.47
N PHE A 190 5.57 10.56 10.32
CA PHE A 190 4.38 10.50 9.49
C PHE A 190 4.09 9.07 8.99
N SER A 191 5.11 8.33 8.52
CA SER A 191 4.95 6.94 8.07
C SER A 191 4.55 5.99 9.22
N LEU A 192 5.10 6.20 10.42
CA LEU A 192 4.67 5.47 11.61
C LEU A 192 3.22 5.78 11.98
N PHE A 193 2.82 7.05 11.92
CA PHE A 193 1.43 7.45 12.12
C PHE A 193 0.49 6.80 11.09
N CYS A 194 0.89 6.74 9.82
CA CYS A 194 0.14 6.03 8.78
C CYS A 194 0.02 4.54 9.07
N THR A 195 1.09 3.92 9.58
CA THR A 195 1.10 2.51 9.98
C THR A 195 0.15 2.24 11.15
N TYR A 196 0.08 3.17 12.10
CA TYR A 196 -0.91 3.14 13.17
C TYR A 196 -2.35 3.24 12.65
N ILE A 197 -2.64 4.20 11.75
CA ILE A 197 -3.96 4.34 11.11
C ILE A 197 -4.33 3.04 10.38
N LEU A 198 -3.38 2.44 9.66
CA LEU A 198 -3.61 1.18 8.96
C LEU A 198 -4.02 0.05 9.91
N ILE A 199 -3.31 -0.11 11.04
CA ILE A 199 -3.66 -1.09 12.09
C ILE A 199 -5.06 -0.82 12.65
N PHE A 200 -5.37 0.45 12.87
CA PHE A 200 -6.70 0.87 13.33
C PHE A 200 -7.79 0.53 12.32
N MET A 201 -7.58 0.82 11.04
CA MET A 201 -8.56 0.57 9.98
C MET A 201 -8.81 -0.91 9.72
N SER A 202 -7.78 -1.75 9.79
CA SER A 202 -7.92 -3.21 9.62
C SER A 202 -8.63 -3.86 10.80
N LEU A 203 -8.34 -3.44 12.05
CA LEU A 203 -9.10 -3.88 13.22
C LEU A 203 -10.56 -3.41 13.15
N SER A 204 -10.79 -2.15 12.77
CA SER A 204 -12.14 -1.61 12.55
C SER A 204 -12.90 -2.39 11.48
N PHE A 205 -12.22 -2.79 10.40
CA PHE A 205 -12.79 -3.65 9.37
C PHE A 205 -13.25 -5.00 9.94
N ILE A 206 -12.40 -5.71 10.70
CA ILE A 206 -12.76 -7.00 11.32
C ILE A 206 -13.94 -6.84 12.29
N GLU A 207 -13.93 -5.80 13.12
CA GLU A 207 -15.01 -5.50 14.08
C GLU A 207 -16.33 -5.13 13.39
N SER A 208 -16.29 -4.40 12.27
CA SER A 208 -17.50 -4.08 11.50
C SER A 208 -18.20 -5.35 10.97
N LYS A 209 -17.41 -6.36 10.58
CA LYS A 209 -17.92 -7.66 10.12
C LYS A 209 -18.44 -8.52 11.28
N LEU A 210 -17.93 -8.33 12.50
CA LEU A 210 -18.41 -8.97 13.74
C LEU A 210 -19.78 -8.43 14.18
N LEU A 211 -19.96 -7.11 14.16
CA LEU A 211 -21.22 -6.46 14.56
C LEU A 211 -22.42 -6.92 13.71
N THR A 212 -22.18 -7.21 12.43
CA THR A 212 -23.20 -7.73 11.52
C THR A 212 -23.70 -9.12 11.92
N TYR A 213 -22.89 -9.90 12.67
CA TYR A 213 -23.22 -11.25 13.11
C TYR A 213 -23.74 -11.31 14.56
N ASN A 214 -23.17 -10.51 15.47
CA ASN A 214 -23.49 -10.53 16.90
C ASN A 214 -24.83 -9.90 17.29
N LEU A 215 -25.57 -9.30 16.34
CA LEU A 215 -26.97 -8.93 16.57
C LEU A 215 -27.87 -10.14 16.92
N LEU A 216 -27.36 -11.36 16.73
CA LEU A 216 -28.10 -12.61 16.97
C LEU A 216 -27.65 -13.41 18.21
N ASN A 217 -26.48 -13.16 18.82
CA ASN A 217 -25.96 -13.96 19.96
C ASN A 217 -25.15 -13.10 20.95
N GLN A 218 -25.74 -12.76 22.10
CA GLN A 218 -25.19 -11.77 23.06
C GLN A 218 -24.18 -12.31 24.10
N ILE A 219 -23.96 -13.61 24.24
CA ILE A 219 -23.33 -14.17 25.46
C ILE A 219 -21.81 -14.43 25.36
N GLU A 220 -21.21 -14.56 24.16
CA GLU A 220 -19.77 -14.91 24.01
C GLU A 220 -18.80 -13.71 23.85
N SER A 221 -19.28 -12.48 24.09
CA SER A 221 -18.61 -11.22 23.73
C SER A 221 -17.16 -11.09 24.28
N ILE A 222 -16.90 -11.39 25.55
CA ILE A 222 -15.62 -11.04 26.20
C ILE A 222 -14.47 -12.00 25.85
N ALA A 223 -14.75 -13.30 25.71
CA ALA A 223 -13.75 -14.30 25.34
C ALA A 223 -13.24 -14.08 23.90
N ASN A 224 -14.08 -13.52 23.02
CA ASN A 224 -13.73 -13.24 21.63
C ASN A 224 -12.67 -12.13 21.50
N TYR A 225 -12.63 -11.14 22.40
CA TYR A 225 -11.70 -10.00 22.22
C TYR A 225 -10.23 -10.36 22.41
N LYS A 226 -9.89 -11.20 23.38
CA LYS A 226 -8.50 -11.66 23.57
C LYS A 226 -8.03 -12.46 22.34
N ILE A 227 -8.93 -13.24 21.77
CA ILE A 227 -8.67 -14.07 20.60
C ILE A 227 -8.48 -13.19 19.37
N ILE A 228 -9.38 -12.21 19.15
CA ILE A 228 -9.25 -11.20 18.10
C ILE A 228 -7.90 -10.48 18.22
N PHE A 229 -7.53 -10.05 19.42
CA PHE A 229 -6.27 -9.36 19.67
C PHE A 229 -5.05 -10.22 19.31
N ILE A 230 -4.95 -11.45 19.83
CA ILE A 230 -3.81 -12.35 19.55
C ILE A 230 -3.76 -12.72 18.06
N CYS A 231 -4.90 -13.06 17.48
CA CYS A 231 -5.02 -13.40 16.06
C CYS A 231 -4.59 -12.23 15.17
N TYR A 232 -5.05 -11.02 15.48
CA TYR A 232 -4.68 -9.84 14.71
C TYR A 232 -3.22 -9.43 14.93
N LEU A 233 -2.72 -9.45 16.17
CA LEU A 233 -1.31 -9.19 16.46
C LEU A 233 -0.41 -10.15 15.66
N SER A 234 -0.76 -11.44 15.65
CA SER A 234 -0.10 -12.44 14.83
C SER A 234 -0.13 -12.08 13.34
N LEU A 235 -1.29 -11.67 12.82
CA LEU A 235 -1.43 -11.21 11.44
C LEU A 235 -0.58 -9.99 11.13
N ALA A 236 -0.50 -9.04 12.06
CA ALA A 236 0.29 -7.82 11.90
C ALA A 236 1.81 -8.07 11.99
N THR A 237 2.25 -9.14 12.68
CA THR A 237 3.64 -9.62 12.58
C THR A 237 3.95 -10.29 11.23
N SER A 238 2.92 -10.56 10.43
CA SER A 238 3.02 -11.15 9.10
C SER A 238 2.72 -10.07 8.05
N SER A 239 3.10 -10.29 6.79
CA SER A 239 2.84 -9.36 5.68
C SER A 239 3.55 -7.99 5.84
N PHE A 240 3.05 -6.99 5.13
CA PHE A 240 3.66 -5.67 4.99
C PHE A 240 3.52 -4.77 6.24
N ILE A 241 2.71 -5.12 7.25
CA ILE A 241 2.56 -4.28 8.46
C ILE A 241 3.86 -4.27 9.27
N ILE A 242 4.38 -5.44 9.68
CA ILE A 242 5.68 -5.54 10.35
C ILE A 242 6.79 -4.95 9.47
N PHE A 243 6.67 -5.10 8.15
CA PHE A 243 7.61 -4.56 7.19
C PHE A 243 7.71 -3.04 7.27
N ASN A 244 6.62 -2.33 7.57
CA ASN A 244 6.64 -0.88 7.77
C ASN A 244 7.31 -0.44 9.08
N PHE A 245 7.50 -1.33 10.05
CA PHE A 245 8.34 -1.05 11.23
C PHE A 245 9.81 -1.37 10.95
N GLN A 246 10.02 -2.42 10.15
CA GLN A 246 11.32 -2.89 9.68
C GLN A 246 12.02 -1.87 8.76
N THR A 247 11.34 -1.44 7.70
CA THR A 247 11.81 -0.35 6.82
C THR A 247 10.76 0.76 6.79
N PRO A 248 10.73 1.61 7.83
CA PRO A 248 9.75 2.68 7.94
C PRO A 248 9.99 3.74 6.87
N GLY A 249 8.94 4.43 6.43
CA GLY A 249 8.99 5.40 5.31
C GLY A 249 8.58 4.84 3.95
N TYR A 250 8.28 3.56 3.84
CA TYR A 250 7.65 3.04 2.62
C TYR A 250 6.22 3.64 2.45
N THR A 251 5.67 3.63 1.24
CA THR A 251 4.47 4.42 0.88
C THR A 251 3.16 3.64 0.82
N GLU A 252 3.19 2.32 1.03
CA GLU A 252 2.06 1.41 0.76
C GLU A 252 0.89 1.54 1.73
N GLN A 253 1.12 2.11 2.92
CA GLN A 253 0.11 2.31 3.94
C GLN A 253 -1.10 3.05 3.36
N PHE A 254 -0.87 4.09 2.56
CA PHE A 254 -1.95 4.87 1.93
C PHE A 254 -2.83 4.02 1.03
N PHE A 255 -2.24 3.15 0.21
CA PHE A 255 -2.99 2.25 -0.66
C PHE A 255 -3.89 1.32 0.16
N PHE A 256 -3.35 0.68 1.20
CA PHE A 256 -4.16 -0.23 2.02
C PHE A 256 -5.21 0.49 2.87
N ILE A 257 -4.92 1.69 3.38
CA ILE A 257 -5.90 2.53 4.09
C ILE A 257 -7.08 2.86 3.17
N LEU A 258 -6.79 3.35 1.94
CA LEU A 258 -7.83 3.65 0.95
C LEU A 258 -8.64 2.40 0.58
N LEU A 259 -7.98 1.26 0.39
CA LEU A 259 -8.66 0.00 0.09
C LEU A 259 -9.57 -0.45 1.25
N LEU A 260 -9.10 -0.36 2.50
CA LEU A 260 -9.89 -0.71 3.68
C LEU A 260 -11.07 0.23 3.88
N ILE A 261 -10.94 1.53 3.55
CA ILE A 261 -12.07 2.45 3.54
C ILE A 261 -13.14 1.95 2.55
N ALA A 262 -12.76 1.65 1.30
CA ALA A 262 -13.71 1.12 0.31
C ALA A 262 -14.38 -0.20 0.74
N ALA A 263 -13.65 -1.06 1.46
CA ALA A 263 -14.16 -2.34 1.94
C ALA A 263 -15.08 -2.23 3.17
N SER A 264 -14.95 -1.15 3.95
CA SER A 264 -15.59 -1.01 5.27
C SER A 264 -16.89 -0.21 5.25
N ILE A 265 -17.06 0.73 4.33
CA ILE A 265 -18.23 1.62 4.31
C ILE A 265 -18.98 1.60 2.96
N PRO A 266 -20.30 1.82 2.95
CA PRO A 266 -21.06 2.02 1.73
C PRO A 266 -20.53 3.20 0.92
N MET A 267 -20.23 2.97 -0.36
CA MET A 267 -19.69 3.99 -1.25
C MET A 267 -20.49 4.17 -2.54
N THR A 268 -20.49 5.38 -3.06
CA THR A 268 -20.92 5.67 -4.44
C THR A 268 -19.85 5.25 -5.43
N ARG A 269 -20.21 5.28 -6.72
CA ARG A 269 -19.27 4.99 -7.80
C ARG A 269 -18.11 5.98 -7.84
N GLN A 270 -18.39 7.28 -7.73
CA GLN A 270 -17.33 8.31 -7.77
C GLN A 270 -16.38 8.17 -6.58
N GLU A 271 -16.89 7.85 -5.38
CA GLU A 271 -16.09 7.61 -4.18
C GLU A 271 -15.09 6.44 -4.38
N ARG A 272 -15.54 5.31 -4.95
CA ARG A 272 -14.65 4.18 -5.28
C ARG A 272 -13.65 4.49 -6.40
N LEU A 273 -14.08 5.20 -7.45
CA LEU A 273 -13.18 5.60 -8.52
C LEU A 273 -12.07 6.54 -8.00
N SER A 274 -12.37 7.45 -7.07
CA SER A 274 -11.36 8.26 -6.39
C SER A 274 -10.35 7.41 -5.63
N ILE A 275 -10.80 6.37 -4.92
CA ILE A 275 -9.91 5.45 -4.19
C ILE A 275 -8.98 4.70 -5.13
N VAL A 276 -9.51 4.15 -6.23
CA VAL A 276 -8.69 3.47 -7.25
C VAL A 276 -7.68 4.46 -7.83
N ALA A 277 -8.12 5.69 -8.12
CA ALA A 277 -7.27 6.70 -8.73
C ALA A 277 -6.10 7.12 -7.84
N LEU A 278 -6.38 7.45 -6.58
CA LEU A 278 -5.38 7.83 -5.57
C LEU A 278 -4.45 6.67 -5.21
N SER A 279 -4.98 5.44 -5.19
CA SER A 279 -4.16 4.27 -4.92
C SER A 279 -3.10 4.02 -6.01
N LEU A 280 -3.44 4.24 -7.28
CA LEU A 280 -2.48 4.16 -8.39
C LEU A 280 -1.41 5.26 -8.33
N ALA A 281 -1.76 6.43 -7.80
CA ALA A 281 -0.79 7.49 -7.51
C ALA A 281 0.10 7.16 -6.29
N THR A 282 -0.31 6.22 -5.45
CA THR A 282 0.46 5.73 -4.31
C THR A 282 1.43 4.63 -4.71
N HIS A 283 0.99 3.67 -5.53
CA HIS A 283 1.80 2.55 -5.99
C HIS A 283 1.21 1.93 -7.26
N GLU A 284 2.01 1.83 -8.32
CA GLU A 284 1.65 1.22 -9.60
C GLU A 284 1.26 -0.26 -9.50
N VAL A 285 1.85 -1.01 -8.57
CA VAL A 285 1.55 -2.44 -8.36
C VAL A 285 0.13 -2.63 -7.81
N SER A 286 -0.50 -1.57 -7.29
CA SER A 286 -1.90 -1.63 -6.87
C SER A 286 -2.85 -2.05 -8.00
N ILE A 287 -2.47 -1.92 -9.28
CA ILE A 287 -3.22 -2.48 -10.43
C ILE A 287 -3.51 -3.98 -10.21
N PHE A 288 -2.51 -4.76 -9.81
CA PHE A 288 -2.65 -6.19 -9.63
C PHE A 288 -3.53 -6.55 -8.43
N VAL A 289 -3.70 -5.64 -7.47
CA VAL A 289 -4.65 -5.84 -6.36
C VAL A 289 -6.06 -5.39 -6.74
N PHE A 290 -6.18 -4.27 -7.45
CA PHE A 290 -7.49 -3.74 -7.82
C PHE A 290 -8.17 -4.54 -8.93
N ILE A 291 -7.44 -5.12 -9.90
CA ILE A 291 -8.05 -5.95 -10.95
C ILE A 291 -8.98 -7.01 -10.34
N PRO A 292 -8.51 -7.94 -9.48
CA PRO A 292 -9.40 -8.96 -8.91
C PRO A 292 -10.50 -8.34 -8.03
N ILE A 293 -10.20 -7.30 -7.26
CA ILE A 293 -11.21 -6.63 -6.39
C ILE A 293 -12.32 -5.97 -7.22
N ILE A 294 -12.01 -5.34 -8.34
CA ILE A 294 -12.99 -4.73 -9.23
C ILE A 294 -13.90 -5.80 -9.84
N PHE A 295 -13.35 -6.93 -10.29
CA PHE A 295 -14.17 -7.99 -10.88
C PHE A 295 -15.01 -8.77 -9.85
N ILE A 296 -14.51 -8.92 -8.62
CA ILE A 296 -15.09 -9.80 -7.60
C ILE A 296 -15.97 -9.04 -6.60
N CYS A 297 -15.51 -7.87 -6.16
CA CYS A 297 -16.09 -7.13 -5.04
C CYS A 297 -16.95 -5.93 -5.48
N PHE A 298 -16.63 -5.30 -6.61
CA PHE A 298 -17.32 -4.10 -7.07
C PHE A 298 -18.62 -4.44 -7.85
N PRO A 299 -19.61 -3.54 -7.87
CA PRO A 299 -20.78 -3.67 -8.74
C PRO A 299 -20.42 -3.74 -10.23
N GLY A 300 -21.10 -4.60 -10.98
CA GLY A 300 -20.83 -4.80 -12.42
C GLY A 300 -20.93 -3.53 -13.28
N ARG A 301 -21.82 -2.58 -12.91
CA ARG A 301 -22.07 -1.33 -13.66
C ARG A 301 -20.89 -0.35 -13.66
N GLU A 302 -19.94 -0.52 -12.76
CA GLU A 302 -18.81 0.39 -12.62
C GLU A 302 -17.47 -0.16 -13.10
N ILE A 303 -17.36 -1.48 -13.28
CA ILE A 303 -16.15 -2.17 -13.74
C ILE A 303 -15.49 -1.43 -14.90
N GLY A 304 -16.24 -1.10 -15.95
CA GLY A 304 -15.70 -0.41 -17.12
C GLY A 304 -15.05 0.95 -16.82
N LYS A 305 -15.60 1.74 -15.88
CA LYS A 305 -14.96 3.02 -15.49
C LYS A 305 -13.74 2.80 -14.59
N CYS A 306 -13.76 1.79 -13.72
CA CYS A 306 -12.57 1.45 -12.92
C CYS A 306 -11.42 0.99 -13.81
N LEU A 307 -11.72 0.15 -14.82
CA LEU A 307 -10.73 -0.24 -15.84
C LEU A 307 -10.25 0.95 -16.66
N ALA A 308 -11.12 1.92 -16.98
CA ALA A 308 -10.70 3.15 -17.66
C ALA A 308 -9.71 3.99 -16.82
N VAL A 309 -9.88 4.07 -15.49
CA VAL A 309 -8.91 4.72 -14.59
C VAL A 309 -7.55 4.00 -14.65
N ILE A 310 -7.54 2.67 -14.59
CA ILE A 310 -6.31 1.85 -14.71
C ILE A 310 -5.66 2.04 -16.08
N ALA A 311 -6.44 1.98 -17.16
CA ALA A 311 -5.94 2.16 -18.52
C ALA A 311 -5.35 3.56 -18.74
N LEU A 312 -6.00 4.60 -18.21
CA LEU A 312 -5.50 5.96 -18.26
C LEU A 312 -4.16 6.10 -17.51
N TYR A 313 -4.06 5.53 -16.31
CA TYR A 313 -2.79 5.49 -15.57
C TYR A 313 -1.70 4.80 -16.39
N PHE A 314 -1.98 3.60 -16.91
CA PHE A 314 -1.01 2.83 -17.66
C PHE A 314 -0.55 3.55 -18.93
N ALA A 315 -1.46 4.17 -19.67
CA ALA A 315 -1.14 4.96 -20.86
C ALA A 315 -0.22 6.15 -20.53
N ILE A 316 -0.53 6.90 -19.47
CA ILE A 316 0.29 8.04 -19.02
C ILE A 316 1.64 7.58 -18.48
N TRP A 317 1.67 6.50 -17.71
CA TRP A 317 2.90 5.91 -17.19
C TRP A 317 3.82 5.43 -18.32
N LEU A 318 3.26 4.72 -19.31
CA LEU A 318 3.99 4.22 -20.46
C LEU A 318 4.50 5.37 -21.35
N ALA A 319 3.68 6.40 -21.59
CA ALA A 319 4.10 7.63 -22.26
C ALA A 319 5.24 8.34 -21.52
N GLY A 320 5.13 8.43 -20.19
CA GLY A 320 6.17 8.95 -19.29
C GLY A 320 7.47 8.14 -19.30
N ASN A 321 7.45 6.92 -19.84
CA ASN A 321 8.62 6.06 -20.09
C ASN A 321 9.00 5.96 -21.59
N GLY A 322 8.36 6.77 -22.45
CA GLY A 322 8.72 6.91 -23.87
C GLY A 322 8.11 5.81 -24.74
N LEU A 323 6.96 5.27 -24.31
CA LEU A 323 6.26 4.18 -24.99
C LEU A 323 7.05 2.88 -25.11
N ASN A 324 8.13 2.75 -24.33
CA ASN A 324 8.97 1.56 -24.30
C ASN A 324 8.67 0.75 -23.04
N LEU A 325 7.85 -0.30 -23.20
CA LEU A 325 7.44 -1.18 -22.11
C LEU A 325 8.61 -1.95 -21.50
N THR A 326 9.55 -2.43 -22.32
CA THR A 326 10.69 -3.21 -21.82
C THR A 326 11.59 -2.35 -20.93
N LYS A 327 11.86 -1.10 -21.35
CA LYS A 327 12.56 -0.12 -20.52
C LYS A 327 11.79 0.19 -19.24
N ALA A 328 10.48 0.38 -19.32
CA ALA A 328 9.64 0.70 -18.16
C ALA A 328 9.63 -0.42 -17.11
N VAL A 329 9.60 -1.68 -17.54
CA VAL A 329 9.65 -2.86 -16.66
C VAL A 329 11.07 -3.13 -16.14
N ALA A 330 12.10 -2.98 -16.97
CA ALA A 330 13.50 -3.18 -16.57
C ALA A 330 13.95 -2.23 -15.45
N LEU A 331 13.33 -1.04 -15.36
CA LEU A 331 13.59 -0.05 -14.31
C LEU A 331 12.99 -0.44 -12.93
N GLN A 332 12.14 -1.48 -12.83
CA GLN A 332 11.37 -1.76 -11.61
C GLN A 332 12.12 -2.58 -10.55
N SER A 333 13.08 -3.44 -10.93
CA SER A 333 14.16 -3.94 -10.08
C SER A 333 14.96 -5.01 -10.85
N GLN A 334 16.28 -4.91 -10.82
CA GLN A 334 17.16 -6.00 -11.22
C GLN A 334 17.99 -6.41 -10.00
N VAL A 335 18.12 -7.70 -9.76
CA VAL A 335 19.06 -8.23 -8.77
C VAL A 335 20.17 -8.93 -9.54
N LYS A 336 21.40 -8.43 -9.41
CA LYS A 336 22.57 -8.92 -10.15
C LYS A 336 22.31 -8.96 -11.67
N GLU A 337 21.79 -7.89 -12.25
CA GLU A 337 21.47 -7.75 -13.70
C GLU A 337 20.35 -8.66 -14.23
N HIS A 338 19.78 -9.52 -13.40
CA HIS A 338 18.67 -10.39 -13.79
C HIS A 338 17.32 -9.70 -13.59
N SER A 339 16.42 -9.94 -14.54
CA SER A 339 14.99 -9.57 -14.40
C SER A 339 14.33 -10.38 -13.26
N GLY A 340 13.25 -9.83 -12.69
CA GLY A 340 12.47 -10.49 -11.63
C GLY A 340 12.15 -11.95 -11.96
N LEU A 341 11.49 -12.18 -13.09
CA LEU A 341 11.13 -13.52 -13.56
C LEU A 341 12.35 -14.44 -13.70
N TYR A 342 13.45 -13.97 -14.30
CA TYR A 342 14.64 -14.80 -14.51
C TYR A 342 15.27 -15.23 -13.18
N TYR A 343 15.40 -14.30 -12.23
CA TYR A 343 15.88 -14.59 -10.88
C TYR A 343 15.06 -15.70 -10.21
N TRP A 344 13.74 -15.70 -10.41
CA TRP A 344 12.84 -16.71 -9.85
C TRP A 344 12.88 -18.06 -10.55
N VAL A 345 13.04 -18.07 -11.88
CA VAL A 345 13.24 -19.32 -12.63
C VAL A 345 14.51 -20.03 -12.18
N GLU A 346 15.57 -19.27 -11.87
CA GLU A 346 16.81 -19.83 -11.32
C GLU A 346 16.71 -20.20 -9.84
N ASN A 347 15.83 -19.53 -9.07
CA ASN A 347 15.71 -19.72 -7.62
C ASN A 347 14.25 -20.00 -7.16
N PRO A 348 13.60 -21.07 -7.67
CA PRO A 348 12.18 -21.31 -7.41
C PRO A 348 11.88 -21.58 -5.92
N LEU A 349 12.83 -22.20 -5.21
CA LEU A 349 12.71 -22.46 -3.77
C LEU A 349 12.70 -21.17 -2.94
N LEU A 350 13.45 -20.14 -3.34
CA LEU A 350 13.39 -18.84 -2.67
C LEU A 350 12.01 -18.19 -2.90
N GLY A 351 11.36 -18.43 -4.05
CA GLY A 351 10.07 -17.82 -4.38
C GLY A 351 8.93 -18.44 -3.61
N LEU A 352 8.92 -19.78 -3.56
CA LEU A 352 8.01 -20.55 -2.72
C LEU A 352 8.25 -20.28 -1.23
N GLY A 353 9.51 -20.13 -0.81
CA GLY A 353 9.89 -19.69 0.52
C GLY A 353 9.30 -18.31 0.84
N GLY A 354 9.50 -17.32 -0.04
CA GLY A 354 8.95 -15.99 0.11
C GLY A 354 7.43 -15.96 0.30
N LEU A 355 6.70 -16.83 -0.41
CA LEU A 355 5.26 -17.00 -0.27
C LEU A 355 4.86 -17.54 1.12
N PHE A 356 5.51 -18.62 1.57
CA PHE A 356 5.23 -19.20 2.88
C PHE A 356 5.56 -18.22 4.01
N PHE A 357 6.72 -17.57 3.95
CA PHE A 357 7.19 -16.70 5.02
C PHE A 357 6.58 -15.28 4.99
N ALA A 358 5.91 -14.87 3.91
CA ALA A 358 5.12 -13.62 3.89
C ALA A 358 3.98 -13.68 4.92
N TYR A 359 3.26 -14.80 4.95
CA TYR A 359 2.17 -15.04 5.91
C TYR A 359 2.53 -16.03 7.02
N LYS A 360 3.75 -16.55 7.03
CA LYS A 360 4.27 -17.48 8.05
C LYS A 360 3.26 -18.62 8.32
N LEU A 361 3.00 -18.94 9.59
CA LEU A 361 2.05 -20.00 9.98
C LEU A 361 0.58 -19.59 9.80
N ILE A 362 0.28 -18.30 9.58
CA ILE A 362 -1.09 -17.85 9.32
C ILE A 362 -1.63 -18.43 8.02
N LEU A 363 -0.74 -18.75 7.07
CA LEU A 363 -1.15 -19.42 5.85
C LEU A 363 -1.88 -20.75 6.13
N LEU A 364 -1.49 -21.48 7.18
CA LEU A 364 -2.17 -22.72 7.58
C LEU A 364 -3.62 -22.46 8.02
N ILE A 365 -3.85 -21.37 8.76
CA ILE A 365 -5.19 -20.94 9.18
C ILE A 365 -6.02 -20.58 7.95
N VAL A 366 -5.46 -19.82 7.00
CA VAL A 366 -6.13 -19.42 5.76
C VAL A 366 -6.50 -20.64 4.92
N LEU A 367 -5.55 -21.56 4.69
CA LEU A 367 -5.77 -22.79 3.92
C LEU A 367 -6.87 -23.66 4.57
N TYR A 368 -6.87 -23.75 5.90
CA TYR A 368 -7.90 -24.49 6.62
C TYR A 368 -9.29 -23.87 6.48
N VAL A 369 -9.41 -22.55 6.54
CA VAL A 369 -10.66 -21.82 6.29
C VAL A 369 -11.15 -22.08 4.86
N LEU A 370 -10.27 -21.94 3.86
CA LEU A 370 -10.62 -22.20 2.46
C LEU A 370 -11.07 -23.65 2.24
N TRP A 371 -10.39 -24.62 2.84
CA TRP A 371 -10.77 -26.03 2.77
C TRP A 371 -12.15 -26.29 3.39
N LYS A 372 -12.45 -25.70 4.55
CA LYS A 372 -13.78 -25.82 5.18
C LYS A 372 -14.87 -25.21 4.30
N LEU A 373 -14.65 -24.01 3.76
CA LEU A 373 -15.59 -23.37 2.85
C LEU A 373 -15.83 -24.22 1.59
N TRP A 374 -14.77 -24.83 1.04
CA TRP A 374 -14.87 -25.74 -0.09
C TRP A 374 -15.72 -26.97 0.24
N ARG A 375 -15.48 -27.62 1.39
CA ARG A 375 -16.26 -28.78 1.86
C ARG A 375 -17.73 -28.45 2.09
N ASN A 376 -18.04 -27.20 2.47
CA ASN A 376 -19.40 -26.71 2.65
C ASN A 376 -20.08 -26.30 1.32
N GLY A 377 -19.43 -26.48 0.17
CA GLY A 377 -19.99 -26.16 -1.15
C GLY A 377 -19.88 -24.69 -1.56
N GLU A 378 -19.22 -23.84 -0.77
CA GLU A 378 -19.08 -22.39 -0.99
C GLU A 378 -18.01 -22.05 -2.06
N ARG A 379 -18.06 -22.74 -3.21
CA ARG A 379 -17.02 -22.67 -4.26
C ARG A 379 -16.77 -21.25 -4.76
N LYS A 380 -17.82 -20.45 -4.93
CA LYS A 380 -17.71 -19.05 -5.39
C LYS A 380 -16.91 -18.18 -4.41
N LEU A 381 -17.14 -18.37 -3.11
CA LEU A 381 -16.41 -17.66 -2.05
C LEU A 381 -14.95 -18.08 -2.00
N VAL A 382 -14.68 -19.39 -2.12
CA VAL A 382 -13.30 -19.92 -2.17
C VAL A 382 -12.55 -19.33 -3.36
N ILE A 383 -13.12 -19.38 -4.57
CA ILE A 383 -12.48 -18.83 -5.78
C ILE A 383 -12.21 -17.34 -5.60
N ALA A 384 -13.16 -16.57 -5.07
CA ALA A 384 -12.98 -15.14 -4.81
C ALA A 384 -11.82 -14.86 -3.84
N LEU A 385 -11.80 -15.54 -2.68
CA LEU A 385 -10.75 -15.38 -1.67
C LEU A 385 -9.38 -15.79 -2.23
N THR A 386 -9.29 -16.95 -2.87
CA THR A 386 -8.05 -17.42 -3.48
C THR A 386 -7.55 -16.45 -4.55
N THR A 387 -8.44 -15.87 -5.34
CA THR A 387 -8.06 -14.87 -6.36
C THR A 387 -7.55 -13.59 -5.73
N ILE A 388 -8.23 -13.04 -4.72
CA ILE A 388 -7.79 -11.81 -4.03
C ILE A 388 -6.45 -12.02 -3.31
N ILE A 389 -6.19 -13.23 -2.79
CA ILE A 389 -4.94 -13.56 -2.07
C ILE A 389 -3.79 -13.80 -3.06
N LEU A 390 -4.00 -14.60 -4.11
CA LEU A 390 -2.92 -15.11 -4.96
C LEU A 390 -2.67 -14.29 -6.22
N PHE A 391 -3.65 -13.56 -6.76
CA PHE A 391 -3.45 -12.79 -7.99
C PHE A 391 -2.34 -11.72 -7.87
N PRO A 392 -2.13 -11.06 -6.72
CA PRO A 392 -0.98 -10.18 -6.54
C PRO A 392 0.38 -10.88 -6.72
N ALA A 393 0.48 -12.21 -6.66
CA ALA A 393 1.70 -12.97 -6.94
C ALA A 393 2.23 -12.74 -8.37
N ILE A 394 1.40 -12.31 -9.33
CA ILE A 394 1.83 -11.99 -10.70
C ILE A 394 2.94 -10.93 -10.73
N THR A 395 3.04 -10.14 -9.67
CA THR A 395 4.03 -9.06 -9.53
C THR A 395 5.47 -9.58 -9.39
N ILE A 396 5.65 -10.89 -9.18
CA ILE A 396 6.92 -11.63 -9.32
C ILE A 396 7.57 -11.43 -10.70
N ILE A 397 6.76 -11.16 -11.74
CA ILE A 397 7.26 -10.91 -13.09
C ILE A 397 8.13 -9.63 -13.14
N PRO A 398 7.63 -8.45 -12.69
CA PRO A 398 8.41 -7.22 -12.67
C PRO A 398 9.35 -7.05 -11.45
N SER A 399 9.35 -7.95 -10.47
CA SER A 399 10.10 -7.72 -9.21
C SER A 399 10.60 -8.97 -8.49
N VAL A 400 11.71 -8.77 -7.78
CA VAL A 400 12.41 -9.82 -7.01
C VAL A 400 11.94 -9.91 -5.55
N ASP A 401 11.14 -8.96 -5.03
CA ASP A 401 10.66 -9.02 -3.63
C ASP A 401 9.25 -9.64 -3.53
N THR A 402 9.18 -10.97 -3.47
CA THR A 402 7.92 -11.74 -3.30
C THR A 402 7.18 -11.46 -2.00
N SER A 403 7.89 -11.07 -0.94
CA SER A 403 7.32 -10.99 0.40
C SER A 403 6.32 -9.83 0.51
N ARG A 404 6.68 -8.67 -0.04
CA ARG A 404 5.80 -7.49 -0.15
C ARG A 404 4.67 -7.74 -1.13
N MET A 405 4.98 -8.45 -2.20
CA MET A 405 4.07 -8.76 -3.30
C MET A 405 2.98 -9.73 -2.92
N MET A 406 3.29 -10.77 -2.15
CA MET A 406 2.26 -11.60 -1.51
C MET A 406 1.55 -10.82 -0.42
N GLY A 407 2.24 -9.93 0.30
CA GLY A 407 1.62 -9.03 1.29
C GLY A 407 0.48 -8.15 0.72
N MET A 408 0.48 -7.90 -0.59
CA MET A 408 -0.63 -7.24 -1.30
C MET A 408 -1.95 -8.03 -1.30
N GLY A 409 -1.90 -9.35 -1.07
CA GLY A 409 -3.07 -10.21 -0.84
C GLY A 409 -3.72 -10.06 0.54
N PHE A 410 -3.27 -9.08 1.35
CA PHE A 410 -3.67 -8.91 2.75
C PHE A 410 -5.18 -8.76 2.96
N LEU A 411 -5.90 -8.09 2.05
CA LEU A 411 -7.36 -7.95 2.17
C LEU A 411 -8.05 -9.33 2.19
N GLY A 412 -7.64 -10.26 1.31
CA GLY A 412 -8.21 -11.60 1.28
C GLY A 412 -7.92 -12.39 2.55
N VAL A 413 -6.70 -12.25 3.10
CA VAL A 413 -6.33 -12.85 4.38
C VAL A 413 -7.14 -12.26 5.54
N LEU A 414 -7.33 -10.93 5.57
CA LEU A 414 -8.21 -10.26 6.54
C LEU A 414 -9.65 -10.77 6.47
N ILE A 415 -10.18 -10.97 5.26
CA ILE A 415 -11.53 -11.52 5.08
C ILE A 415 -11.57 -12.96 5.62
N CYS A 416 -10.59 -13.80 5.32
CA CYS A 416 -10.49 -15.14 5.91
C CYS A 416 -10.47 -15.11 7.44
N PHE A 417 -9.77 -14.15 8.05
CA PHE A 417 -9.77 -13.94 9.50
C PHE A 417 -11.13 -13.52 10.02
N SER A 418 -11.83 -12.62 9.32
CA SER A 418 -13.19 -12.23 9.71
C SER A 418 -14.16 -13.43 9.69
N ILE A 419 -14.08 -14.29 8.67
CA ILE A 419 -14.88 -15.52 8.57
C ILE A 419 -14.51 -16.48 9.71
N LEU A 420 -13.22 -16.69 9.95
CA LEU A 420 -12.72 -17.55 11.03
C LEU A 420 -13.30 -17.14 12.37
N ILE A 421 -13.17 -15.86 12.73
CA ILE A 421 -13.57 -15.33 14.04
C ILE A 421 -15.10 -15.37 14.18
N ASN A 422 -15.84 -15.03 13.12
CA ASN A 422 -17.31 -15.01 13.14
C ASN A 422 -17.93 -16.41 13.18
N GLU A 423 -17.30 -17.38 12.52
CA GLU A 423 -17.95 -18.64 12.16
C GLU A 423 -17.25 -19.89 12.68
N TRP A 424 -16.24 -19.76 13.54
CA TRP A 424 -15.46 -20.85 14.13
C TRP A 424 -16.28 -22.05 14.65
N HIS A 425 -17.41 -21.81 15.34
CA HIS A 425 -18.31 -22.86 15.81
C HIS A 425 -18.98 -23.60 14.65
N SER A 426 -19.53 -22.86 13.68
CA SER A 426 -20.18 -23.45 12.50
C SER A 426 -19.20 -24.24 11.63
N LEU A 427 -17.96 -23.75 11.55
CA LEU A 427 -16.88 -24.37 10.79
C LEU A 427 -16.19 -25.51 11.56
N LYS A 428 -16.59 -25.76 12.82
CA LYS A 428 -15.99 -26.74 13.75
C LYS A 428 -14.48 -26.58 13.86
N ILE A 429 -14.03 -25.32 14.02
CA ILE A 429 -12.61 -24.97 14.15
C ILE A 429 -12.25 -24.92 15.63
N ASN A 430 -11.20 -25.64 16.01
CA ASN A 430 -10.72 -25.63 17.40
C ASN A 430 -9.98 -24.32 17.70
N LYS A 431 -10.58 -23.52 18.59
CA LYS A 431 -10.08 -22.21 19.04
C LYS A 431 -8.65 -22.30 19.58
N ASN A 432 -8.34 -23.36 20.32
CA ASN A 432 -7.03 -23.54 20.96
C ASN A 432 -5.92 -23.78 19.93
N ILE A 433 -6.23 -24.48 18.83
CA ILE A 433 -5.27 -24.70 17.74
C ILE A 433 -4.97 -23.38 17.04
N VAL A 434 -6.01 -22.58 16.75
CA VAL A 434 -5.85 -21.24 16.16
C VAL A 434 -4.99 -20.35 17.05
N LEU A 435 -5.26 -20.33 18.35
CA LEU A 435 -4.48 -19.55 19.31
C LEU A 435 -3.04 -20.04 19.43
N ALA A 436 -2.79 -21.35 19.42
CA ALA A 436 -1.46 -21.92 19.44
C ALA A 436 -0.68 -21.48 18.19
N ILE A 437 -1.27 -21.65 17.00
CA ILE A 437 -0.66 -21.22 15.74
C ILE A 437 -0.38 -19.71 15.76
N ALA A 438 -1.37 -18.90 16.15
CA ALA A 438 -1.23 -17.45 16.22
C ALA A 438 -0.14 -17.01 17.19
N SER A 439 -0.05 -17.63 18.37
CA SER A 439 0.95 -17.34 19.39
C SER A 439 2.36 -17.70 18.93
N VAL A 440 2.54 -18.90 18.36
CA VAL A 440 3.83 -19.32 17.80
C VAL A 440 4.27 -18.39 16.67
N ASN A 441 3.32 -17.97 15.82
CA ASN A 441 3.58 -17.10 14.69
C ASN A 441 4.05 -15.67 15.08
N ILE A 442 3.69 -15.18 16.27
CA ILE A 442 4.20 -13.91 16.80
C ILE A 442 5.71 -14.00 17.07
N ILE A 443 6.19 -15.17 17.47
CA ILE A 443 7.60 -15.38 17.83
C ILE A 443 8.46 -15.60 16.59
N PHE A 444 7.92 -16.28 15.57
CA PHE A 444 8.65 -16.52 14.33
C PHE A 444 8.86 -15.21 13.54
N PRO A 445 10.09 -14.85 13.15
CA PRO A 445 10.34 -13.67 12.34
C PRO A 445 9.84 -13.84 10.89
N SER A 446 9.62 -12.73 10.17
CA SER A 446 9.19 -12.77 8.75
C SER A 446 10.33 -13.20 7.81
N TYR A 447 10.00 -13.56 6.56
CA TYR A 447 10.97 -14.00 5.53
C TYR A 447 12.23 -13.13 5.45
N ASN A 448 12.03 -11.80 5.36
CA ASN A 448 13.11 -10.84 5.16
C ASN A 448 14.04 -10.77 6.37
N VAL A 449 13.54 -11.09 7.56
CA VAL A 449 14.34 -11.20 8.78
C VAL A 449 15.09 -12.54 8.84
N LEU A 450 14.42 -13.63 8.45
CA LEU A 450 14.99 -14.98 8.56
C LEU A 450 16.09 -15.25 7.52
N LEU A 451 15.98 -14.67 6.31
CA LEU A 451 16.95 -14.90 5.23
C LEU A 451 17.88 -13.72 4.92
N TYR A 452 17.75 -12.59 5.62
CA TYR A 452 18.60 -11.41 5.43
C TYR A 452 18.69 -10.92 3.96
N ILE A 453 17.59 -11.04 3.21
CA ILE A 453 17.57 -10.67 1.80
C ILE A 453 17.44 -9.14 1.67
N GLY A 454 18.38 -8.51 0.96
CA GLY A 454 18.35 -7.08 0.62
C GLY A 454 19.00 -6.13 1.64
N PHE A 455 19.98 -6.59 2.43
CA PHE A 455 20.70 -5.78 3.43
C PHE A 455 19.82 -5.16 4.52
N GLN A 456 18.63 -5.74 4.71
CA GLN A 456 17.71 -5.31 5.74
C GLN A 456 18.11 -5.96 7.07
N CYS A 457 19.01 -5.31 7.78
CA CYS A 457 19.45 -5.74 9.10
C CYS A 457 18.45 -5.28 10.15
N TYR A 458 17.78 -6.25 10.76
CA TYR A 458 16.81 -5.99 11.80
C TYR A 458 17.36 -6.28 13.19
N SER A 459 16.90 -5.43 14.07
CA SER A 459 17.22 -5.20 15.46
C SER A 459 16.11 -5.74 16.37
N GLY A 460 16.36 -5.87 17.67
CA GLY A 460 15.33 -6.23 18.66
C GLY A 460 15.17 -7.72 18.92
N LEU A 461 14.02 -8.11 19.46
CA LEU A 461 13.77 -9.51 19.84
C LEU A 461 13.89 -10.47 18.65
N TYR A 462 13.51 -10.03 17.45
CA TYR A 462 13.69 -10.81 16.23
C TYR A 462 15.16 -10.95 15.79
N HIS A 463 16.06 -10.08 16.24
CA HIS A 463 17.50 -10.27 16.01
C HIS A 463 18.00 -11.53 16.74
N LEU A 464 17.48 -11.86 17.93
CA LEU A 464 17.93 -13.02 18.71
C LEU A 464 17.65 -14.37 18.02
N ILE A 465 16.73 -14.40 17.06
CA ILE A 465 16.23 -15.62 16.41
C ILE A 465 16.71 -15.72 14.95
N ARG A 466 17.54 -14.77 14.47
CA ARG A 466 17.98 -14.75 13.07
C ARG A 466 18.94 -15.89 12.76
N ILE A 467 18.77 -16.48 11.57
CA ILE A 467 19.74 -17.40 10.97
C ILE A 467 20.53 -16.57 9.96
N ILE A 468 21.83 -16.39 10.15
CA ILE A 468 22.68 -15.70 9.17
C ILE A 468 23.26 -16.77 8.24
N PRO A 469 22.88 -16.82 6.95
CA PRO A 469 23.52 -17.72 6.00
C PRO A 469 25.01 -17.37 5.88
N SER A 470 25.88 -18.39 5.84
CA SER A 470 27.35 -18.22 5.84
C SER A 470 27.86 -17.26 4.76
N GLN A 471 27.24 -17.28 3.59
CA GLN A 471 27.54 -16.42 2.43
C GLN A 471 27.27 -14.92 2.63
N TYR A 472 26.60 -14.52 3.73
CA TYR A 472 26.31 -13.11 4.04
C TYR A 472 26.96 -12.64 5.35
N ILE A 473 27.76 -13.49 6.02
CA ILE A 473 28.41 -13.16 7.29
C ILE A 473 29.34 -11.96 7.16
N ASP A 474 30.07 -11.85 6.05
CA ASP A 474 31.03 -10.78 5.80
C ASP A 474 30.37 -9.41 5.50
N TYR A 475 29.08 -9.39 5.18
CA TYR A 475 28.29 -8.16 5.02
C TYR A 475 27.53 -7.73 6.29
N VAL A 476 27.55 -8.58 7.34
CA VAL A 476 26.86 -8.36 8.61
C VAL A 476 27.83 -7.92 9.73
N ARG A 477 29.13 -8.20 9.58
CA ARG A 477 30.21 -7.57 10.36
C ARG A 477 30.42 -6.14 9.91
#